data_AF-A0A399PG60-F1
#
_entry.id   AF-A0A399PG60-F1
#
_cell.length_a   1.000
_cell.length_b   1.000
_cell.length_c   1.000
_cell.angle_alpha   90.00
_cell.angle_beta   90.00
_cell.angle_gamma   90.00
#
_symmetry.space_group_name_H-M   'P 1'
#
loop_
_entity.id
_entity.type
_entity.pdbx_description
1 polymer ?
#
loop_
_entity_poly.entity_id
_entity_poly.type
_entity_poly.pdbx_seq_one_letter_code
_entity_poly.pdbx_strand_id
1 'polypeptide(L)'
;MRIPISWLGEHVELPAGVTPEDVHASLVKVGLEEEDVHAFSISGSVVVGQVLEATPEPQTNGKTINWCSVRVAPEGAAAADGGEDVRGIVCGAHNFVVGDKVVVSLPGAVLPGPFPISARKTYGHVSDGMIASSRELGLGEEHDGILVLSSLGLDPEVGTDALALLRLDDRAVEVNVTPDRGYAFSIRGIAREYAHATGAAFTDPADALALLAADAPAAGVEVRV
;
A
#
# COMPACT_ATOMS: atom_id res chain seq x y z
N MET A 1 15.35 -6.94 -8.63
CA MET A 1 15.00 -6.81 -7.19
C MET A 1 14.39 -5.43 -6.97
N ARG A 2 13.18 -5.37 -6.41
CA ARG A 2 12.47 -4.11 -6.16
C ARG A 2 12.75 -3.55 -4.76
N ILE A 3 12.97 -2.25 -4.70
CA ILE A 3 13.40 -1.52 -3.51
C ILE A 3 12.50 -0.26 -3.37
N PRO A 4 11.47 -0.29 -2.50
CA PRO A 4 10.72 0.91 -2.15
C PRO A 4 11.66 1.96 -1.55
N ILE A 5 11.56 3.20 -2.02
CA ILE A 5 12.47 4.28 -1.60
C ILE A 5 12.23 4.65 -0.14
N SER A 6 10.97 4.64 0.30
CA SER A 6 10.66 4.88 1.71
C SER A 6 11.36 3.86 2.63
N TRP A 7 11.32 2.57 2.27
CA TRP A 7 11.94 1.50 3.06
C TRP A 7 13.47 1.55 3.00
N LEU A 8 14.05 1.93 1.86
CA LEU A 8 15.48 2.22 1.78
C LEU A 8 15.87 3.33 2.77
N GLY A 9 15.08 4.41 2.82
CA GLY A 9 15.30 5.56 3.70
C GLY A 9 15.18 5.27 5.20
N GLU A 10 14.58 4.15 5.59
CA GLU A 10 14.60 3.69 6.99
C GLU A 10 15.98 3.24 7.46
N HIS A 11 16.88 2.89 6.52
CA HIS A 11 18.19 2.30 6.82
C HIS A 11 19.37 3.14 6.34
N VAL A 12 19.16 4.09 5.43
CA VAL A 12 20.21 4.98 4.94
C VAL A 12 19.68 6.40 4.75
N GLU A 13 20.52 7.39 5.02
CA GLU A 13 20.15 8.79 4.80
C GLU A 13 19.97 9.08 3.30
N LEU A 14 18.76 9.54 2.95
CA LEU A 14 18.42 9.95 1.60
C LEU A 14 18.36 11.48 1.50
N PRO A 15 18.90 12.08 0.42
CA PRO A 15 18.72 13.51 0.17
C PRO A 15 17.24 13.90 0.10
N ALA A 16 16.92 15.11 0.56
CA ALA A 16 15.56 15.64 0.45
C ALA A 16 15.13 15.72 -1.02
N GLY A 17 13.98 15.12 -1.34
CA GLY A 17 13.47 15.08 -2.71
C GLY A 17 14.22 14.14 -3.65
N VAL A 18 14.95 13.15 -3.11
CA VAL A 18 15.62 12.12 -3.92
C VAL A 18 14.63 11.48 -4.91
N THR A 19 15.06 11.32 -6.15
CA THR A 19 14.27 10.65 -7.19
C THR A 19 14.71 9.20 -7.36
N PRO A 20 13.87 8.28 -7.88
CA PRO A 20 14.30 6.94 -8.24
C PRO A 20 15.51 6.92 -9.18
N GLU A 21 15.58 7.88 -10.09
CA GLU A 21 16.68 8.03 -11.04
C GLU A 21 18.00 8.35 -10.32
N ASP A 22 17.96 9.18 -9.27
CA ASP A 22 19.13 9.45 -8.39
C ASP A 22 19.57 8.19 -7.62
N VAL A 23 18.60 7.39 -7.17
CA VAL A 23 18.87 6.13 -6.45
C VAL A 23 19.53 5.12 -7.39
N HIS A 24 18.97 4.91 -8.59
CA HIS A 24 19.57 4.08 -9.63
C HIS A 24 20.99 4.54 -9.96
N ALA A 25 21.19 5.83 -10.24
CA ALA A 25 22.51 6.37 -10.57
C ALA A 25 23.56 6.10 -9.47
N SER A 26 23.13 6.02 -8.21
CA SER A 26 24.01 5.68 -7.09
C SER A 26 24.31 4.19 -7.03
N LEU A 27 23.30 3.33 -7.16
CA LEU A 27 23.45 1.87 -7.14
C LEU A 27 24.25 1.34 -8.35
N VAL A 28 24.12 1.96 -9.52
CA VAL A 28 24.88 1.61 -10.73
C VAL A 28 26.38 1.82 -10.53
N LYS A 29 26.81 2.84 -9.78
CA LYS A 29 28.25 3.10 -9.49
C LYS A 29 28.91 1.94 -8.75
N VAL A 30 28.14 1.19 -7.98
CA VAL A 30 28.62 0.02 -7.23
C VAL A 30 28.31 -1.30 -7.93
N GLY A 31 27.76 -1.26 -9.14
CA GLY A 31 27.55 -2.43 -10.00
C GLY A 31 26.19 -3.10 -9.87
N LEU A 32 25.18 -2.40 -9.34
CA LEU A 32 23.78 -2.83 -9.34
C LEU A 32 23.06 -2.12 -10.49
N GLU A 33 22.84 -2.84 -11.58
CA GLU A 33 22.27 -2.28 -12.82
C GLU A 33 20.78 -1.96 -12.66
N GLU A 34 20.36 -0.83 -13.20
CA GLU A 34 18.94 -0.42 -13.28
C GLU A 34 18.14 -1.34 -14.22
N GLU A 35 16.93 -1.70 -13.80
CA GLU A 35 15.96 -2.44 -14.61
C GLU A 35 14.68 -1.63 -14.87
N ASP A 36 14.02 -1.13 -13.82
CA ASP A 36 12.74 -0.43 -13.95
C ASP A 36 12.42 0.47 -12.74
N VAL A 37 11.41 1.34 -12.88
CA VAL A 37 10.86 2.16 -11.80
C VAL A 37 9.36 1.87 -11.67
N HIS A 38 8.95 1.47 -10.48
CA HIS A 38 7.57 1.14 -10.15
C HIS A 38 6.92 2.27 -9.35
N ALA A 39 5.72 2.65 -9.75
CA ALA A 39 4.93 3.67 -9.07
C ALA A 39 3.44 3.32 -9.17
N PHE A 40 2.66 3.79 -8.20
CA PHE A 40 1.21 3.74 -8.27
C PHE A 40 0.67 4.90 -9.11
N SER A 41 -0.44 4.66 -9.80
CA SER A 41 -1.13 5.67 -10.63
C SER A 41 -2.45 6.07 -10.01
N ILE A 42 -2.40 6.51 -8.75
CA ILE A 42 -3.56 6.93 -7.97
C ILE A 42 -3.44 8.40 -7.60
N SER A 43 -4.55 9.13 -7.66
CA SER A 43 -4.60 10.53 -7.26
C SER A 43 -5.98 10.92 -6.72
N GLY A 44 -6.05 12.08 -6.07
CA GLY A 44 -7.28 12.63 -5.49
C GLY A 44 -7.66 11.99 -4.16
N SER A 45 -8.92 12.12 -3.78
CA SER A 45 -9.39 11.83 -2.42
C SER A 45 -9.69 10.33 -2.22
N VAL A 46 -8.73 9.60 -1.66
CA VAL A 46 -8.89 8.21 -1.23
C VAL A 46 -8.67 8.13 0.28
N VAL A 47 -9.68 7.68 1.02
CA VAL A 47 -9.71 7.78 2.49
C VAL A 47 -10.12 6.47 3.14
N VAL A 48 -9.81 6.34 4.43
CA VAL A 48 -10.38 5.32 5.29
C VAL A 48 -11.85 5.65 5.56
N GLY A 49 -12.76 4.75 5.22
CA GLY A 49 -14.17 4.82 5.59
C GLY A 49 -14.58 3.71 6.56
N GLN A 50 -15.67 3.91 7.30
CA GLN A 50 -16.29 2.90 8.15
C GLN A 50 -17.71 2.59 7.68
N VAL A 51 -18.02 1.32 7.47
CA VAL A 51 -19.35 0.87 7.06
C VAL A 51 -20.31 0.99 8.24
N LEU A 52 -21.30 1.88 8.14
CA LEU A 52 -22.33 2.06 9.17
C LEU A 52 -23.53 1.15 8.94
N GLU A 53 -23.92 0.98 7.67
CA GLU A 53 -25.03 0.12 7.25
C GLU A 53 -24.68 -0.55 5.93
N ALA A 54 -25.17 -1.78 5.72
CA ALA A 54 -25.04 -2.51 4.47
C ALA A 54 -26.33 -3.32 4.24
N THR A 55 -27.14 -2.89 3.28
CA THR A 55 -28.41 -3.55 2.94
C THR A 55 -28.25 -4.34 1.63
N PRO A 56 -28.38 -5.68 1.66
CA PRO A 56 -28.30 -6.48 0.44
C PRO A 56 -29.57 -6.30 -0.40
N GLU A 57 -29.40 -6.01 -1.69
CA GLU A 57 -30.46 -5.78 -2.66
C GLU A 57 -30.25 -6.66 -3.90
N PRO A 58 -31.10 -7.69 -4.12
CA PRO A 58 -31.08 -8.48 -5.34
C PRO A 58 -31.45 -7.62 -6.55
N GLN A 59 -30.63 -7.69 -7.60
CA GLN A 59 -30.82 -6.95 -8.84
C GLN A 59 -31.33 -7.87 -9.96
N THR A 60 -31.97 -7.27 -10.97
CA THR A 60 -32.58 -8.00 -12.09
C THR A 60 -31.58 -8.79 -12.95
N ASN A 61 -30.30 -8.46 -12.87
CA ASN A 61 -29.21 -9.17 -13.55
C ASN A 61 -28.69 -10.40 -12.76
N GLY A 62 -29.35 -10.78 -11.66
CA GLY A 62 -28.98 -11.92 -10.82
C GLY A 62 -27.84 -11.65 -9.83
N LYS A 63 -27.27 -10.43 -9.82
CA LYS A 63 -26.29 -10.02 -8.80
C LYS A 63 -27.02 -9.48 -7.57
N THR A 64 -26.45 -9.70 -6.39
CA THR A 64 -26.87 -9.00 -5.17
C THR A 64 -25.85 -7.90 -4.90
N ILE A 65 -26.30 -6.65 -4.83
CA ILE A 65 -25.45 -5.53 -4.42
C ILE A 65 -25.72 -5.19 -2.96
N ASN A 66 -24.82 -4.48 -2.30
CA ASN A 66 -25.04 -3.87 -1.01
C ASN A 66 -25.19 -2.36 -1.18
N TRP A 67 -26.32 -1.82 -0.75
CA TRP A 67 -26.47 -0.38 -0.53
C TRP A 67 -25.90 -0.03 0.84
N CYS A 68 -24.81 0.73 0.85
CA CYS A 68 -24.04 1.00 2.07
C CYS A 68 -24.15 2.47 2.47
N SER A 69 -24.24 2.69 3.78
CA SER A 69 -23.95 4.00 4.39
C SER A 69 -22.55 3.93 4.98
N VAL A 70 -21.64 4.80 4.54
CA VAL A 70 -20.21 4.74 4.89
C VAL A 70 -19.77 6.09 5.44
N ARG A 71 -19.26 6.12 6.67
CA ARG A 71 -18.62 7.31 7.24
C ARG A 71 -17.22 7.45 6.64
N VAL A 72 -16.93 8.58 6.00
CA VAL A 72 -15.67 8.84 5.28
C VAL A 72 -14.87 10.01 5.87
N ALA A 73 -15.40 10.65 6.90
CA ALA A 73 -14.75 11.70 7.67
C ALA A 73 -15.17 11.62 9.15
N PRO A 74 -14.42 12.26 10.06
CA PRO A 74 -14.86 12.44 11.44
C PRO A 74 -16.26 13.07 11.51
N GLU A 75 -17.02 12.75 12.55
CA GLU A 75 -18.39 13.20 12.68
C GLU A 75 -18.51 14.73 12.67
N GLY A 76 -19.35 15.24 11.77
CA GLY A 76 -19.57 16.68 11.57
C GLY A 76 -18.43 17.41 10.84
N ALA A 77 -17.42 16.71 10.33
CA ALA A 77 -16.38 17.29 9.48
C ALA A 77 -16.73 17.12 7.99
N ALA A 78 -16.20 18.00 7.13
CA ALA A 78 -16.29 17.78 5.69
C ALA A 78 -15.35 16.63 5.29
N ALA A 79 -15.77 15.81 4.33
CA ALA A 79 -14.90 14.82 3.72
C ALA A 79 -13.77 15.47 2.88
N ALA A 80 -12.79 14.66 2.50
CA ALA A 80 -11.62 15.13 1.75
C ALA A 80 -11.94 15.71 0.36
N ASP A 81 -13.10 15.38 -0.21
CA ASP A 81 -13.64 15.97 -1.45
C ASP A 81 -14.53 17.22 -1.19
N GLY A 82 -14.72 17.61 0.07
CA GLY A 82 -15.52 18.75 0.50
C GLY A 82 -17.01 18.47 0.68
N GLY A 83 -17.49 17.23 0.53
CA GLY A 83 -18.89 16.88 0.81
C GLY A 83 -19.11 16.36 2.23
N GLU A 84 -20.24 15.66 2.44
CA GLU A 84 -20.70 15.14 3.73
C GLU A 84 -19.77 14.09 4.37
N ASP A 85 -19.84 13.93 5.70
CA ASP A 85 -19.07 12.94 6.46
C ASP A 85 -19.57 11.50 6.26
N VAL A 86 -20.82 11.31 5.84
CA VAL A 86 -21.44 10.01 5.55
C VAL A 86 -21.94 9.95 4.11
N ARG A 87 -21.57 8.88 3.40
CA ARG A 87 -21.87 8.68 1.98
C ARG A 87 -22.67 7.41 1.74
N GLY A 88 -23.63 7.53 0.82
CA GLY A 88 -24.29 6.38 0.23
C GLY A 88 -23.44 5.79 -0.88
N ILE A 89 -22.99 4.55 -0.74
CA ILE A 89 -22.10 3.89 -1.70
C ILE A 89 -22.66 2.51 -2.05
N VAL A 90 -22.76 2.22 -3.35
CA VAL A 90 -23.10 0.87 -3.83
C VAL A 90 -21.84 0.03 -3.88
N CYS A 91 -21.86 -1.13 -3.22
CA CYS A 91 -20.78 -2.10 -3.23
C CYS A 91 -21.26 -3.47 -3.71
N GLY A 92 -20.52 -4.12 -4.60
CA GLY A 92 -20.82 -5.47 -5.07
C GLY A 92 -20.13 -6.60 -4.30
N ALA A 93 -19.22 -6.26 -3.37
CA ALA A 93 -18.48 -7.26 -2.59
C ALA A 93 -19.29 -7.74 -1.39
N HIS A 94 -18.90 -8.90 -0.84
CA HIS A 94 -19.58 -9.55 0.29
C HIS A 94 -18.62 -9.97 1.42
N ASN A 95 -17.34 -9.58 1.34
CA ASN A 95 -16.30 -9.93 2.30
C ASN A 95 -16.17 -8.93 3.47
N PHE A 96 -17.20 -8.14 3.74
CA PHE A 96 -17.21 -7.12 4.79
C PHE A 96 -18.53 -7.14 5.57
N VAL A 97 -18.50 -6.57 6.76
CA VAL A 97 -19.66 -6.42 7.66
C VAL A 97 -19.78 -4.98 8.16
N VAL A 98 -20.92 -4.66 8.77
CA VAL A 98 -21.11 -3.38 9.46
C VAL A 98 -20.07 -3.22 10.57
N GLY A 99 -19.46 -2.04 10.63
CA GLY A 99 -18.39 -1.70 11.56
C GLY A 99 -16.99 -1.78 10.93
N ASP A 100 -16.82 -2.50 9.81
CA ASP A 100 -15.52 -2.64 9.16
C ASP A 100 -14.99 -1.31 8.62
N LYS A 101 -13.67 -1.13 8.73
CA LYS A 101 -12.93 -0.04 8.10
C LYS A 101 -12.39 -0.49 6.76
N VAL A 102 -12.66 0.30 5.74
CA VAL A 102 -12.43 0.00 4.33
C VAL A 102 -11.78 1.19 3.63
N VAL A 103 -11.23 0.99 2.43
CA VAL A 103 -10.72 2.09 1.62
C VAL A 103 -11.81 2.60 0.69
N VAL A 104 -12.06 3.91 0.72
CA VAL A 104 -13.09 4.58 -0.07
C VAL A 104 -12.45 5.61 -0.99
N SER A 105 -12.70 5.45 -2.29
CA SER A 105 -12.36 6.45 -3.30
C SER A 105 -13.56 7.39 -3.47
N LEU A 106 -13.36 8.67 -3.16
CA LEU A 106 -14.38 9.71 -3.25
C LEU A 106 -14.41 10.34 -4.66
N PRO A 107 -15.48 11.03 -5.05
CA PRO A 107 -15.51 11.80 -6.28
C PRO A 107 -14.28 12.70 -6.46
N GLY A 108 -13.70 12.69 -7.66
CA GLY A 108 -12.45 13.41 -7.97
C GLY A 108 -11.19 12.55 -7.81
N ALA A 109 -11.25 11.39 -7.14
CA ALA A 109 -10.18 10.41 -7.18
C ALA A 109 -10.03 9.79 -8.58
N VAL A 110 -8.82 9.37 -8.93
CA VAL A 110 -8.52 8.60 -10.14
C VAL A 110 -7.72 7.37 -9.74
N LEU A 111 -8.26 6.19 -10.04
CA LEU A 111 -7.63 4.90 -9.78
C LEU A 111 -6.81 4.43 -10.99
N PRO A 112 -5.93 3.40 -10.83
CA PRO A 112 -5.13 2.84 -11.91
C PRO A 112 -6.00 2.34 -13.06
N GLY A 113 -5.48 2.37 -14.28
CA GLY A 113 -6.28 2.08 -15.48
C GLY A 113 -7.13 3.28 -15.92
N PRO A 114 -6.56 4.49 -15.83
CA PRO A 114 -7.21 5.80 -15.68
C PRO A 114 -8.72 5.75 -15.39
N PHE A 115 -9.08 5.45 -14.14
CA PHE A 115 -10.47 5.25 -13.74
C PHE A 115 -10.96 6.38 -12.81
N PRO A 116 -11.56 7.47 -13.35
CA PRO A 116 -12.03 8.59 -12.56
C PRO A 116 -13.30 8.24 -11.77
N ILE A 117 -13.31 8.62 -10.50
CA ILE A 117 -14.44 8.43 -9.59
C ILE A 117 -15.34 9.65 -9.63
N SER A 118 -16.64 9.40 -9.76
CA SER A 118 -17.70 10.42 -9.74
C SER A 118 -18.95 9.87 -9.09
N ALA A 119 -19.77 10.76 -8.52
CA ALA A 119 -21.10 10.42 -8.06
C ALA A 119 -21.95 10.00 -9.26
N ARG A 120 -22.53 8.79 -9.21
CA ARG A 120 -23.35 8.26 -10.31
C ARG A 120 -24.56 7.51 -9.83
N LYS A 121 -25.65 7.60 -10.60
CA LYS A 121 -26.85 6.81 -10.34
C LYS A 121 -26.65 5.37 -10.84
N THR A 122 -26.78 4.39 -9.94
CA THR A 122 -26.64 2.97 -10.27
C THR A 122 -27.53 2.14 -9.32
N TYR A 123 -28.14 1.08 -9.84
CA TYR A 123 -29.00 0.17 -9.07
C TYR A 123 -30.08 0.89 -8.21
N GLY A 124 -30.64 2.00 -8.72
CA GLY A 124 -31.67 2.77 -8.02
C GLY A 124 -31.15 3.86 -7.07
N HIS A 125 -29.87 3.80 -6.68
CA HIS A 125 -29.24 4.72 -5.74
C HIS A 125 -28.28 5.70 -6.43
N VAL A 126 -27.96 6.81 -5.76
CA VAL A 126 -26.82 7.66 -6.14
C VAL A 126 -25.62 7.19 -5.32
N SER A 127 -24.67 6.52 -5.98
CA SER A 127 -23.43 6.07 -5.34
C SER A 127 -22.41 7.19 -5.37
N ASP A 128 -22.07 7.72 -4.20
CA ASP A 128 -21.20 8.87 -4.02
C ASP A 128 -19.78 8.45 -3.62
N GLY A 129 -19.13 7.73 -4.54
CA GLY A 129 -17.83 7.10 -4.34
C GLY A 129 -17.85 5.60 -4.61
N MET A 130 -16.76 4.94 -4.21
CA MET A 130 -16.52 3.51 -4.40
C MET A 130 -15.71 2.95 -3.23
N ILE A 131 -16.10 1.78 -2.73
CA ILE A 131 -15.27 1.01 -1.81
C ILE A 131 -14.30 0.17 -2.64
N ALA A 132 -13.00 0.33 -2.45
CA ALA A 132 -11.97 -0.20 -3.34
C ALA A 132 -11.43 -1.56 -2.90
N SER A 133 -11.13 -2.42 -3.87
CA SER A 133 -10.37 -3.66 -3.71
C SER A 133 -8.86 -3.45 -3.76
N SER A 134 -8.09 -4.43 -3.29
CA SER A 134 -6.62 -4.43 -3.41
C SER A 134 -6.16 -4.27 -4.86
N ARG A 135 -6.83 -4.94 -5.82
CA ARG A 135 -6.54 -4.82 -7.24
C ARG A 135 -6.85 -3.44 -7.81
N GLU A 136 -7.99 -2.86 -7.44
CA GLU A 136 -8.34 -1.49 -7.88
C GLU A 136 -7.38 -0.44 -7.30
N LEU A 137 -6.74 -0.71 -6.16
CA LEU A 137 -5.68 0.13 -5.60
C LEU A 137 -4.28 -0.20 -6.15
N GLY A 138 -4.14 -1.20 -7.02
CA GLY A 138 -2.83 -1.63 -7.54
C GLY A 138 -1.94 -2.35 -6.53
N LEU A 139 -2.48 -2.79 -5.39
CA LEU A 139 -1.74 -3.49 -4.33
C LEU A 139 -1.49 -4.98 -4.62
N GLY A 140 -2.21 -5.55 -5.58
CA GLY A 140 -2.05 -6.96 -5.97
C GLY A 140 -3.11 -7.41 -6.97
N GLU A 141 -3.15 -8.71 -7.24
CA GLU A 141 -4.09 -9.30 -8.21
C GLU A 141 -5.40 -9.80 -7.57
N GLU A 142 -5.52 -9.70 -6.25
CA GLU A 142 -6.70 -10.16 -5.50
C GLU A 142 -7.94 -9.34 -5.84
N HIS A 143 -9.02 -10.04 -6.20
CA HIS A 143 -10.25 -9.44 -6.72
C HIS A 143 -11.53 -10.09 -6.15
N ASP A 144 -11.39 -10.89 -5.09
CA ASP A 144 -12.51 -11.60 -4.45
C ASP A 144 -13.35 -10.71 -3.52
N GLY A 145 -12.97 -9.44 -3.36
CA GLY A 145 -13.68 -8.48 -2.52
C GLY A 145 -12.98 -7.13 -2.38
N ILE A 146 -13.48 -6.32 -1.45
CA ILE A 146 -12.89 -5.01 -1.11
C ILE A 146 -11.75 -5.16 -0.10
N LEU A 147 -10.91 -4.13 0.04
CA LEU A 147 -9.89 -4.08 1.07
C LEU A 147 -10.50 -3.72 2.43
N VAL A 148 -10.56 -4.70 3.33
CA VAL A 148 -10.93 -4.52 4.74
C VAL A 148 -9.65 -4.36 5.56
N LEU A 149 -9.45 -3.20 6.19
CA LEU A 149 -8.16 -2.83 6.80
C LEU A 149 -7.76 -3.72 7.98
N SER A 150 -8.74 -4.30 8.68
CA SER A 150 -8.48 -5.26 9.76
C SER A 150 -7.83 -6.55 9.27
N SER A 151 -8.00 -6.94 7.99
CA SER A 151 -7.30 -8.09 7.41
C SER A 151 -5.79 -7.86 7.30
N LEU A 152 -5.36 -6.60 7.28
CA LEU A 152 -3.96 -6.17 7.35
C LEU A 152 -3.48 -5.91 8.78
N GLY A 153 -4.33 -6.14 9.79
CA GLY A 153 -4.03 -5.81 11.19
C GLY A 153 -4.03 -4.31 11.49
N LEU A 154 -4.67 -3.49 10.64
CA LEU A 154 -4.73 -2.04 10.77
C LEU A 154 -6.08 -1.58 11.36
N ASP A 155 -6.05 -0.55 12.21
CA ASP A 155 -7.23 0.11 12.75
C ASP A 155 -7.13 1.66 12.72
N PRO A 156 -6.95 2.28 11.54
CA PRO A 156 -6.73 3.72 11.41
C PRO A 156 -8.01 4.54 11.67
N GLU A 157 -7.86 5.83 11.93
CA GLU A 157 -9.02 6.72 12.11
C GLU A 157 -9.80 6.93 10.80
N VAL A 158 -11.11 7.13 10.90
CA VAL A 158 -11.96 7.42 9.73
C VAL A 158 -11.58 8.78 9.14
N GLY A 159 -11.49 8.87 7.81
CA GLY A 159 -11.02 10.05 7.08
C GLY A 159 -9.50 10.13 6.93
N THR A 160 -8.74 9.20 7.50
CA THR A 160 -7.29 9.09 7.25
C THR A 160 -7.03 8.96 5.75
N ASP A 161 -6.02 9.67 5.24
CA ASP A 161 -5.55 9.55 3.86
C ASP A 161 -5.01 8.13 3.62
N ALA A 162 -5.71 7.38 2.76
CA ALA A 162 -5.37 6.01 2.45
C ALA A 162 -4.12 5.91 1.56
N LEU A 163 -3.80 6.95 0.78
CA LEU A 163 -2.60 6.96 -0.07
C LEU A 163 -1.35 6.95 0.80
N ALA A 164 -1.29 7.86 1.78
CA ALA A 164 -0.19 7.92 2.73
C ALA A 164 -0.14 6.68 3.65
N LEU A 165 -1.30 6.23 4.15
CA LEU A 165 -1.40 5.06 5.04
C LEU A 165 -0.85 3.79 4.38
N LEU A 166 -1.22 3.55 3.12
CA LEU A 166 -0.87 2.34 2.38
C LEU A 166 0.37 2.51 1.49
N ARG A 167 1.06 3.66 1.59
CA ARG A 167 2.24 4.01 0.78
C ARG A 167 1.99 3.92 -0.72
N LEU A 168 0.78 4.30 -1.15
CA LEU A 168 0.39 4.36 -2.56
C LEU A 168 0.95 5.61 -3.27
N ASP A 169 1.69 6.45 -2.55
CA ASP A 169 2.46 7.56 -3.07
C ASP A 169 3.96 7.23 -3.21
N ASP A 170 4.39 6.04 -2.76
CA ASP A 170 5.79 5.62 -2.82
C ASP A 170 6.19 5.15 -4.22
N ARG A 171 7.51 5.15 -4.46
CA ARG A 171 8.14 4.66 -5.68
C ARG A 171 9.16 3.60 -5.32
N ALA A 172 9.28 2.57 -6.15
CA ALA A 172 10.30 1.54 -5.99
C ALA A 172 11.22 1.51 -7.20
N VAL A 173 12.53 1.44 -6.93
CA VAL A 173 13.54 1.16 -7.95
C VAL A 173 13.73 -0.34 -8.10
N GLU A 174 13.98 -0.83 -9.31
CA GLU A 174 14.30 -2.22 -9.57
C GLU A 174 15.72 -2.36 -10.13
N VAL A 175 16.53 -3.19 -9.48
CA VAL A 175 17.91 -3.46 -9.88
C VAL A 175 18.18 -4.93 -10.15
N ASN A 176 19.05 -5.21 -11.10
CA ASN A 176 19.59 -6.55 -11.33
C ASN A 176 20.66 -6.87 -10.28
N VAL A 177 20.49 -7.99 -9.57
CA VAL A 177 21.45 -8.47 -8.57
C VAL A 177 22.21 -9.66 -9.14
N THR A 178 23.51 -9.50 -9.34
CA THR A 178 24.36 -10.57 -9.87
C THR A 178 24.54 -11.72 -8.86
N PRO A 179 24.77 -12.96 -9.32
CA PRO A 179 24.79 -14.15 -8.44
C PRO A 179 25.86 -14.13 -7.34
N ASP A 180 26.94 -13.38 -7.50
CA ASP A 180 28.01 -13.20 -6.51
C ASP A 180 27.60 -12.27 -5.35
N ARG A 181 26.48 -11.54 -5.49
CA ARG A 181 26.02 -10.53 -4.53
C ARG A 181 24.74 -10.94 -3.81
N GLY A 182 24.71 -12.17 -3.29
CA GLY A 182 23.55 -12.70 -2.57
C GLY A 182 23.03 -11.80 -1.44
N TYR A 183 23.92 -11.07 -0.76
CA TYR A 183 23.54 -10.12 0.30
C TYR A 183 22.65 -8.97 -0.20
N ALA A 184 22.77 -8.60 -1.48
CA ALA A 184 22.01 -7.53 -2.11
C ALA A 184 20.57 -7.96 -2.46
N PHE A 185 20.17 -9.23 -2.27
CA PHE A 185 18.76 -9.66 -2.27
C PHE A 185 18.02 -9.29 -0.95
N SER A 186 18.42 -8.20 -0.32
CA SER A 186 17.83 -7.70 0.93
C SER A 186 17.95 -6.19 1.00
N ILE A 187 16.99 -5.53 1.65
CA ILE A 187 17.03 -4.07 1.87
C ILE A 187 18.31 -3.69 2.65
N ARG A 188 18.72 -4.53 3.62
CA ARG A 188 19.99 -4.37 4.33
C ARG A 188 21.19 -4.28 3.38
N GLY A 189 21.28 -5.19 2.41
CA GLY A 189 22.38 -5.22 1.45
C GLY A 189 22.35 -4.02 0.51
N ILE A 190 21.17 -3.68 -0.02
CA ILE A 190 20.98 -2.53 -0.90
C ILE A 190 21.32 -1.22 -0.18
N ALA A 191 20.82 -1.02 1.04
CA ALA A 191 21.10 0.18 1.83
C ALA A 191 22.59 0.34 2.13
N ARG A 192 23.30 -0.77 2.41
CA ARG A 192 24.76 -0.77 2.58
C ARG A 192 25.49 -0.37 1.28
N GLU A 193 25.09 -0.92 0.14
CA GLU A 193 25.69 -0.58 -1.16
C GLU A 193 25.42 0.89 -1.53
N TYR A 194 24.22 1.38 -1.29
CA TYR A 194 23.87 2.79 -1.46
C TYR A 194 24.76 3.70 -0.59
N ALA A 195 24.98 3.33 0.68
CA ALA A 195 25.87 4.05 1.57
C ALA A 195 27.33 4.04 1.09
N HIS A 196 27.84 2.93 0.58
CA HIS A 196 29.17 2.88 -0.03
C HIS A 196 29.27 3.77 -1.29
N ALA A 197 28.21 3.85 -2.08
CA ALA A 197 28.18 4.66 -3.31
C ALA A 197 28.11 6.17 -3.04
N THR A 198 27.48 6.58 -1.95
CA THR A 198 27.12 7.98 -1.67
C THR A 198 27.87 8.59 -0.49
N GLY A 199 28.38 7.76 0.43
CA GLY A 199 28.91 8.17 1.72
C GLY A 199 27.82 8.48 2.76
N ALA A 200 26.54 8.21 2.47
CA ALA A 200 25.44 8.41 3.41
C ALA A 200 25.57 7.53 4.67
N ALA A 201 25.07 8.01 5.80
CA ALA A 201 25.06 7.21 7.02
C ALA A 201 24.12 6.01 6.88
N PHE A 202 24.64 4.82 7.18
CA PHE A 202 23.90 3.56 7.16
C PHE A 202 23.66 3.05 8.57
N THR A 203 22.41 2.68 8.86
CA THR A 203 22.00 1.99 10.09
C THR A 203 21.70 0.53 9.76
N ASP A 204 22.48 -0.39 10.31
CA ASP A 204 22.29 -1.81 10.03
C ASP A 204 21.07 -2.35 10.79
N PRO A 205 19.99 -2.82 10.12
CA PRO A 205 18.84 -3.42 10.80
C PRO A 205 19.22 -4.65 11.63
N ALA A 206 20.35 -5.30 11.34
CA ALA A 206 20.82 -6.43 12.14
C ALA A 206 21.35 -6.01 13.52
N ASP A 207 21.72 -4.74 13.73
CA ASP A 207 22.21 -4.26 15.03
C ASP A 207 21.09 -4.23 16.09
N ALA A 208 19.83 -4.13 15.65
CA ALA A 208 18.65 -4.18 16.52
C ALA A 208 18.30 -5.60 16.96
N LEU A 209 18.88 -6.63 16.34
CA LEU A 209 18.61 -8.01 16.70
C LEU A 209 19.39 -8.36 17.96
N ALA A 210 18.66 -8.72 19.02
CA ALA A 210 19.28 -9.41 20.15
C ALA A 210 19.84 -10.73 19.63
N LEU A 211 21.17 -10.83 19.57
CA LEU A 211 21.83 -12.10 19.31
C LEU A 211 21.31 -13.09 20.35
N LEU A 212 20.68 -14.19 19.89
CA LEU A 212 20.42 -15.33 20.74
C LEU A 212 21.75 -15.66 21.42
N ALA A 213 21.77 -15.63 22.75
CA ALA A 213 22.95 -16.00 23.51
C ALA A 213 23.51 -17.31 22.97
N ALA A 214 24.81 -17.36 22.76
CA ALA A 214 25.54 -18.48 22.15
C ALA A 214 25.58 -19.73 23.06
N ASP A 215 24.49 -20.03 23.77
CA ASP A 215 24.29 -21.28 24.53
C ASP A 215 23.63 -22.37 23.67
N ALA A 216 23.42 -22.13 22.37
CA ALA A 216 23.08 -23.19 21.43
C ALA A 216 24.23 -24.23 21.43
N PRO A 217 23.96 -25.51 21.72
CA PRO A 217 25.02 -26.48 21.90
C PRO A 217 25.84 -26.58 20.61
N ALA A 218 27.16 -26.44 20.75
CA ALA A 218 28.16 -26.68 19.72
C ALA A 218 28.25 -28.17 19.28
N ALA A 219 27.15 -28.91 19.39
CA ALA A 219 27.02 -30.24 18.81
C ALA A 219 26.67 -30.04 17.34
N GLY A 220 27.68 -30.17 16.48
CA GLY A 220 27.53 -30.06 15.03
C GLY A 220 26.35 -30.90 14.51
N VAL A 221 25.68 -30.38 13.49
CA VAL A 221 24.60 -31.10 12.80
C VAL A 221 25.24 -32.16 11.89
N GLU A 222 24.87 -33.42 12.09
CA GLU A 222 25.33 -34.52 11.22
C GLU A 222 24.71 -34.36 9.83
N VAL A 223 25.50 -33.93 8.85
CA VAL A 223 25.08 -33.86 7.45
C VAL A 223 25.20 -35.26 6.86
N ARG A 224 24.06 -35.89 6.56
CA ARG A 224 24.01 -37.16 5.81
C ARG A 224 24.16 -36.85 4.33
N VAL A 225 25.25 -37.33 3.73
CA VAL A 225 25.47 -37.38 2.27
C VAL A 225 24.90 -38.68 1.73
#